data_AF-A0A517VIZ3-F1
#
_entry.id   AF-A0A517VIZ3-F1
#
_cell.length_a   1.000
_cell.length_b   1.000
_cell.length_c   1.000
_cell.angle_alpha   90.00
_cell.angle_beta   90.00
_cell.angle_gamma   90.00
#
_symmetry.space_group_name_H-M   'P 1'
#
loop_
_entity.id
_entity.type
_entity.pdbx_description
1 polymer ?
#
loop_
_entity_poly.entity_id
_entity_poly.type
_entity_poly.pdbx_seq_one_letter_code
_entity_poly.pdbx_strand_id
1 'polypeptide(L)'
;MKIVGYILLVSLSLLIVLLGMPNVEQGRLEYRNQYAFHLAQQIKTGALPPDTLDPWGQKFEIEHTPANVMVVTSHGSNGVSPADGYDSDDISTSMSNPPHKRTMTRKQTQIFATLALSLCPWLIVLAVRFHRRAASPLESERL
;
A
#
# COMPACT_ATOMS: atom_id res chain seq x y z
N MET A 1 -39.74 -1.80 -7.82
CA MET A 1 -38.73 -2.51 -7.00
C MET A 1 -37.38 -2.76 -7.69
N LYS A 2 -37.31 -3.09 -9.00
CA LYS A 2 -36.03 -3.36 -9.69
C LYS A 2 -35.06 -2.18 -9.72
N ILE A 3 -35.57 -0.95 -9.89
CA ILE A 3 -34.78 0.29 -9.91
C ILE A 3 -34.16 0.57 -8.54
N VAL A 4 -34.93 0.45 -7.47
CA VAL A 4 -34.46 0.65 -6.08
C VAL A 4 -33.36 -0.35 -5.73
N GLY A 5 -33.52 -1.63 -6.11
CA GLY A 5 -32.48 -2.64 -5.90
C GLY A 5 -31.19 -2.35 -6.67
N TYR A 6 -31.29 -1.78 -7.88
CA TYR A 6 -30.12 -1.36 -8.66
C TYR A 6 -29.39 -0.18 -8.01
N ILE A 7 -30.13 0.83 -7.53
CA ILE A 7 -29.57 1.99 -6.83
C ILE A 7 -28.81 1.53 -5.58
N LEU A 8 -29.40 0.65 -4.77
CA LEU A 8 -28.74 0.11 -3.58
C LEU A 8 -27.46 -0.66 -3.91
N LEU A 9 -27.43 -1.40 -5.01
CA LEU A 9 -26.25 -2.15 -5.44
C LEU A 9 -25.10 -1.23 -5.87
N VAL A 10 -25.43 -0.18 -6.63
CA VAL A 10 -24.47 0.87 -7.03
C VAL A 10 -23.96 1.61 -5.80
N SER A 11 -24.83 2.00 -4.88
CA SER A 11 -24.44 2.67 -3.64
C SER A 11 -23.54 1.80 -2.76
N LEU A 12 -23.82 0.50 -2.65
CA LEU A 12 -22.99 -0.44 -1.91
C LEU A 12 -21.60 -0.60 -2.53
N SER A 13 -21.51 -0.80 -3.86
CA SER A 13 -20.22 -0.88 -4.57
C SER A 13 -19.42 0.42 -4.43
N LEU A 14 -20.08 1.57 -4.54
CA LEU A 14 -19.43 2.87 -4.39
C LEU A 14 -18.91 3.08 -2.95
N LEU A 15 -19.68 2.70 -1.94
CA LEU A 15 -19.28 2.78 -0.54
C LEU A 15 -18.05 1.91 -0.26
N ILE A 16 -18.01 0.69 -0.80
CA ILE A 16 -16.85 -0.20 -0.68
C ILE A 16 -15.60 0.44 -1.29
N VAL A 17 -15.72 1.09 -2.46
CA VAL A 17 -14.59 1.77 -3.09
C VAL A 17 -14.12 2.97 -2.26
N LEU A 18 -15.04 3.81 -1.79
CA LEU A 18 -14.70 5.00 -1.01
C LEU A 18 -14.00 4.65 0.32
N LEU A 19 -14.43 3.57 0.99
CA LEU A 19 -13.85 3.13 2.25
C LEU A 19 -12.59 2.28 2.07
N GLY A 20 -12.50 1.54 0.96
CA GLY A 20 -11.42 0.60 0.70
C GLY A 20 -10.20 1.20 0.01
N MET A 21 -10.35 2.35 -0.65
CA MET A 21 -9.23 3.04 -1.31
C MET A 21 -8.17 3.52 -0.29
N PRO A 22 -6.88 3.39 -0.61
CA PRO A 22 -5.81 3.83 0.30
C PRO A 22 -5.85 5.35 0.50
N ASN A 23 -5.62 5.80 1.74
CA ASN A 23 -5.66 7.22 2.10
C ASN A 23 -4.51 7.99 1.43
N VAL A 24 -4.81 9.17 0.88
CA VAL A 24 -3.85 10.05 0.21
C VAL A 24 -2.85 10.66 1.20
N GLU A 25 -3.25 10.92 2.46
CA GLU A 25 -2.34 11.49 3.47
C GLU A 25 -1.22 10.55 3.88
N GLN A 26 -1.45 9.22 3.85
CA GLN A 26 -0.38 8.23 4.02
C GLN A 26 0.70 8.38 2.95
N GLY A 27 0.38 8.92 1.76
CA GLY A 27 1.33 9.15 0.68
C GLY A 27 2.48 10.09 1.03
N ARG A 28 2.27 11.13 1.87
CA ARG A 28 3.35 12.09 2.20
C ARG A 28 4.43 11.47 3.07
N LEU A 29 4.04 10.75 4.12
CA LEU A 29 4.99 10.09 5.02
C LEU A 29 5.70 8.95 4.28
N GLU A 30 4.97 8.18 3.49
CA GLU A 30 5.57 7.14 2.64
C GLU A 30 6.60 7.72 1.67
N TYR A 31 6.29 8.83 1.00
CA TYR A 31 7.24 9.50 0.10
C TYR A 31 8.50 9.93 0.84
N ARG A 32 8.36 10.55 2.03
CA ARG A 32 9.53 10.92 2.85
C ARG A 32 10.35 9.69 3.22
N ASN A 33 9.73 8.60 3.63
CA ASN A 33 10.45 7.37 3.98
C ASN A 33 11.21 6.78 2.79
N GLN A 34 10.59 6.78 1.60
CA GLN A 34 11.22 6.34 0.36
C GLN A 34 12.39 7.25 -0.04
N TYR A 35 12.20 8.56 0.10
CA TYR A 35 13.21 9.55 -0.22
C TYR A 35 14.40 9.47 0.73
N ALA A 36 14.18 9.30 2.04
CA ALA A 36 15.23 9.07 3.03
C ALA A 36 16.05 7.82 2.69
N PHE A 37 15.40 6.72 2.32
CA PHE A 37 16.11 5.50 1.89
C PHE A 37 16.96 5.75 0.64
N HIS A 38 16.45 6.51 -0.32
CA HIS A 38 17.19 6.84 -1.54
C HIS A 38 18.42 7.70 -1.25
N LEU A 39 18.28 8.73 -0.42
CA LEU A 39 19.39 9.57 0.04
C LEU A 39 20.44 8.73 0.78
N ALA A 40 20.01 7.85 1.68
CA ALA A 40 20.92 6.98 2.42
C ALA A 40 21.74 6.06 1.48
N GLN A 41 21.14 5.54 0.41
CA GLN A 41 21.86 4.78 -0.63
C GLN A 41 22.84 5.66 -1.41
N GLN A 42 22.48 6.90 -1.72
CA GLN A 42 23.37 7.84 -2.42
C GLN A 42 24.57 8.27 -1.55
N ILE A 43 24.36 8.46 -0.25
CA ILE A 43 25.44 8.70 0.72
C ILE A 43 26.36 7.48 0.79
N LYS A 44 25.78 6.28 0.88
CA LYS A 44 26.53 5.01 0.90
C LYS A 44 27.39 4.80 -0.35
N THR A 45 26.92 5.21 -1.52
CA THR A 45 27.70 5.12 -2.77
C THR A 45 28.65 6.29 -2.99
N GLY A 46 28.64 7.30 -2.12
CA GLY A 46 29.44 8.51 -2.24
C GLY A 46 28.92 9.51 -3.29
N ALA A 47 27.71 9.31 -3.82
CA ALA A 47 27.08 10.25 -4.75
C ALA A 47 26.59 11.52 -4.05
N LEU A 48 26.28 11.43 -2.76
CA LEU A 48 25.94 12.56 -1.90
C LEU A 48 26.89 12.67 -0.70
N PRO A 49 27.11 13.89 -0.20
CA PRO A 49 28.01 14.09 0.92
C PRO A 49 27.37 13.61 2.24
N PRO A 50 28.19 13.19 3.24
CA PRO A 50 27.71 12.67 4.53
C PRO A 50 26.89 13.64 5.37
N ASP A 51 27.00 14.94 5.12
CA ASP A 51 26.30 16.01 5.81
C ASP A 51 24.92 16.31 5.22
N THR A 52 24.51 15.57 4.18
CA THR A 52 23.16 15.64 3.63
C THR A 52 22.14 15.40 4.74
N LEU A 53 21.09 16.23 4.77
CA LEU A 53 20.00 16.08 5.72
C LEU A 53 18.93 15.14 5.15
N ASP A 54 18.31 14.40 6.05
CA ASP A 54 17.16 13.58 5.75
C ASP A 54 15.90 14.45 5.50
N PRO A 55 14.78 13.86 5.07
CA PRO A 55 13.56 14.60 4.76
C PRO A 55 12.92 15.28 5.97
N TRP A 56 13.35 14.99 7.19
CA TRP A 56 12.91 15.62 8.44
C TRP A 56 13.89 16.67 8.96
N GLY A 57 14.98 16.93 8.23
CA GLY A 57 15.98 17.95 8.55
C GLY A 57 17.07 17.47 9.51
N GLN A 58 17.22 16.15 9.66
CA GLN A 58 18.19 15.54 10.58
C GLN A 58 19.37 14.94 9.82
N LYS A 59 20.50 14.75 10.50
CA LYS A 59 21.67 14.12 9.88
C LYS A 59 21.46 12.60 9.83
N PHE A 60 21.97 11.98 8.77
CA PHE A 60 22.06 10.53 8.74
C PHE A 60 23.14 10.04 9.71
N GLU A 61 22.84 8.94 10.40
CA GLU A 61 23.83 8.17 11.14
C GLU A 61 24.58 7.26 10.18
N ILE A 62 25.91 7.24 10.30
CA ILE A 62 26.81 6.49 9.44
C ILE A 62 27.67 5.59 10.31
N GLU A 63 27.44 4.29 10.19
CA GLU A 63 28.19 3.27 10.90
C GLU A 63 28.98 2.40 9.91
N HIS A 64 30.12 1.90 10.37
CA HIS A 64 30.91 0.91 9.63
C HIS A 64 30.80 -0.41 10.36
N THR A 65 30.24 -1.42 9.69
CA THR A 65 30.17 -2.78 10.24
C THR A 65 31.59 -3.37 10.36
N PRO A 66 31.77 -4.45 11.15
CA PRO A 66 33.07 -5.15 11.26
C PRO A 66 33.64 -5.64 9.92
N ALA A 67 32.78 -5.83 8.92
CA ALA A 67 33.16 -6.20 7.55
C ALA A 67 33.51 -4.98 6.67
N ASN A 68 33.70 -3.80 7.26
CA ASN A 68 33.94 -2.53 6.58
C ASN A 68 32.82 -2.13 5.59
N VAL A 69 31.60 -2.61 5.82
CA VAL A 69 30.42 -2.18 5.05
C VAL A 69 29.80 -0.96 5.73
N MET A 70 29.68 0.12 4.98
CA MET A 70 29.00 1.35 5.40
C MET A 70 27.49 1.13 5.47
N VAL A 71 26.91 1.49 6.61
CA VAL A 71 25.47 1.48 6.88
C VAL A 71 25.06 2.91 7.18
N VAL A 72 24.13 3.42 6.39
CA VAL A 72 23.54 4.75 6.56
C VAL A 72 22.10 4.60 7.04
N THR A 73 21.74 5.33 8.10
CA THR A 73 20.44 5.28 8.77
C THR A 73 19.86 6.68 8.92
N SER A 74 18.57 6.86 8.62
CA SER A 74 17.78 8.02 9.05
C SER A 74 16.87 7.60 10.19
N HIS A 75 16.78 8.43 11.22
CA HIS A 75 15.96 8.20 12.41
C HIS A 75 14.48 8.59 12.24
N GLY A 76 14.06 8.80 11.00
CA GLY A 76 12.67 9.10 10.69
C GLY A 76 12.15 10.41 11.31
N SER A 77 10.87 10.40 11.66
CA SER A 77 10.20 11.57 12.23
C SER A 77 10.53 11.78 13.71
N ASN A 78 10.84 10.71 14.44
CA ASN A 78 11.11 10.75 15.87
C ASN A 78 12.53 11.24 16.15
N GLY A 79 13.44 10.99 15.21
CA GLY A 79 14.78 11.53 15.21
C GLY A 79 15.75 10.88 16.18
N VAL A 80 15.34 9.80 16.82
CA VAL A 80 16.13 9.06 17.79
C VAL A 80 15.76 7.59 17.64
N SER A 81 16.77 6.76 17.38
CA SER A 81 16.62 5.31 17.52
C SER A 81 16.78 4.89 18.98
N PRO A 82 16.06 3.85 19.46
CA PRO A 82 16.31 3.26 20.77
C PRO A 82 17.70 2.64 20.85
N ALA A 83 18.29 2.60 22.06
CA ALA A 83 19.64 2.08 22.27
C ALA A 83 19.80 0.60 21.86
N ASP A 84 18.69 -0.15 21.83
CA ASP A 84 18.66 -1.58 21.55
C ASP A 84 18.48 -1.92 20.05
N GLY A 85 18.44 -0.91 19.17
CA GLY A 85 18.42 -1.10 17.72
C GLY A 85 17.45 -0.18 16.97
N TYR A 86 16.96 -0.66 15.82
CA TYR A 86 16.06 0.11 14.96
C TYR A 86 14.61 0.07 15.44
N ASP A 87 13.92 1.19 15.38
CA ASP A 87 12.47 1.30 15.58
C ASP A 87 11.68 1.18 14.26
N SER A 88 10.40 1.57 14.30
CA SER A 88 9.49 1.43 13.17
C SER A 88 9.61 2.51 12.11
N ASP A 89 10.21 3.67 12.42
CA ASP A 89 10.41 4.79 11.50
C ASP A 89 11.87 4.98 11.06
N ASP A 90 12.79 4.24 11.67
CA ASP A 90 14.16 4.10 11.21
C ASP A 90 14.26 3.52 9.79
N ILE A 91 15.11 4.15 8.98
CA ILE A 91 15.30 3.80 7.57
C ILE A 91 16.78 3.60 7.33
N SER A 92 17.18 2.33 7.23
CA SER A 92 18.57 1.94 7.04
C SER A 92 18.82 1.30 5.68
N THR A 93 20.01 1.55 5.13
CA THR A 93 20.52 0.87 3.92
C THR A 93 20.71 -0.65 4.09
N SER A 94 20.73 -1.15 5.32
CA SER A 94 20.83 -2.59 5.65
C SER A 94 19.47 -3.30 5.71
N MET A 95 18.36 -2.57 5.59
CA MET A 95 17.02 -3.15 5.68
C MET A 95 16.76 -4.18 4.57
N SER A 96 16.35 -5.39 4.98
CA SER A 96 15.93 -6.45 4.06
C SER A 96 14.62 -6.11 3.33
N ASN A 97 13.74 -5.32 3.96
CA ASN A 97 12.45 -4.93 3.42
C ASN A 97 12.26 -3.39 3.45
N PRO A 98 12.78 -2.68 2.43
CA PRO A 98 12.79 -1.22 2.41
C PRO A 98 11.38 -0.63 2.30
N PRO A 99 11.18 0.63 2.75
CA PRO A 99 9.87 1.26 2.87
C PRO A 99 9.07 1.26 1.56
N HIS A 100 9.72 1.43 0.41
CA HIS A 100 9.06 1.38 -0.91
C HIS A 100 8.44 0.02 -1.25
N LYS A 101 9.06 -1.11 -0.85
CA LYS A 101 8.52 -2.46 -1.13
C LYS A 101 7.36 -2.79 -0.19
N ARG A 102 7.46 -2.41 1.08
CA ARG A 102 6.42 -2.66 2.10
C ARG A 102 5.13 -1.91 1.80
N THR A 103 5.22 -0.65 1.38
CA THR A 103 4.04 0.17 1.09
C THR A 103 3.35 -0.25 -0.21
N MET A 104 4.14 -0.61 -1.23
CA MET A 104 3.61 -1.00 -2.55
C MET A 104 2.78 -2.27 -2.48
N THR A 105 3.26 -3.32 -1.81
CA THR A 105 2.54 -4.60 -1.70
C THR A 105 1.24 -4.44 -0.90
N ARG A 106 1.27 -3.69 0.22
CA ARG A 106 0.07 -3.42 1.02
C ARG A 106 -1.00 -2.66 0.22
N LYS A 107 -0.60 -1.62 -0.51
CA LYS A 107 -1.52 -0.83 -1.35
C LYS A 107 -2.10 -1.66 -2.49
N GLN A 108 -1.28 -2.47 -3.15
CA GLN A 108 -1.76 -3.38 -4.20
C GLN A 108 -2.80 -4.35 -3.64
N THR A 109 -2.52 -5.03 -2.53
CA THR A 109 -3.47 -5.94 -1.89
C THR A 109 -4.77 -5.24 -1.50
N GLN A 110 -4.68 -4.04 -0.94
CA GLN A 110 -5.85 -3.25 -0.56
C GLN A 110 -6.70 -2.87 -1.78
N ILE A 111 -6.07 -2.43 -2.87
CA ILE A 111 -6.76 -2.11 -4.14
C ILE A 111 -7.43 -3.36 -4.70
N PHE A 112 -6.71 -4.48 -4.80
CA PHE A 112 -7.26 -5.73 -5.32
C PHE A 112 -8.42 -6.25 -4.47
N ALA A 113 -8.29 -6.25 -3.14
CA ALA A 113 -9.36 -6.66 -2.23
C ALA A 113 -10.59 -5.76 -2.36
N THR A 114 -10.39 -4.45 -2.43
CA THR A 114 -11.47 -3.47 -2.59
C THR A 114 -12.21 -3.65 -3.91
N LEU A 115 -11.46 -3.83 -5.00
CA LEU A 115 -12.04 -4.10 -6.33
C LEU A 115 -12.80 -5.41 -6.33
N ALA A 116 -12.22 -6.49 -5.80
CA ALA A 116 -12.88 -7.79 -5.70
C ALA A 116 -14.20 -7.70 -4.93
N LEU A 117 -14.18 -7.07 -3.74
CA LEU A 117 -15.39 -6.87 -2.92
C LEU A 117 -16.44 -6.00 -3.61
N SER A 118 -16.01 -4.97 -4.35
CA SER A 118 -16.94 -4.10 -5.08
C SER A 118 -17.68 -4.81 -6.23
N LEU A 119 -17.04 -5.85 -6.80
CA LEU A 119 -17.56 -6.65 -7.92
C LEU A 119 -18.43 -7.83 -7.44
N CYS A 120 -18.23 -8.35 -6.23
CA CYS A 120 -18.99 -9.47 -5.67
C CYS A 120 -20.52 -9.30 -5.78
N PRO A 121 -21.13 -8.14 -5.41
CA PRO A 121 -22.57 -7.94 -5.55
C PRO A 121 -23.07 -8.11 -7.00
N TRP A 122 -22.28 -7.67 -7.98
CA TRP A 122 -22.61 -7.80 -9.39
C TRP A 122 -22.53 -9.24 -9.89
N LEU A 123 -21.48 -9.96 -9.49
CA LEU A 123 -21.30 -11.37 -9.82
C LEU A 123 -22.43 -12.24 -9.25
N ILE A 124 -22.89 -11.95 -8.03
CA ILE A 124 -24.03 -12.65 -7.41
C ILE A 124 -25.31 -12.40 -8.21
N VAL A 125 -25.60 -11.15 -8.59
CA VAL A 125 -26.77 -10.84 -9.43
C VAL A 125 -26.70 -11.53 -10.79
N LEU A 126 -25.51 -11.59 -11.38
CA LEU A 126 -25.28 -12.24 -12.67
C LEU A 126 -25.50 -13.76 -12.56
N ALA A 127 -24.92 -14.41 -11.54
CA ALA A 127 -25.08 -15.84 -11.28
C ALA A 127 -26.56 -16.22 -11.06
N VAL A 128 -27.30 -15.43 -10.26
CA VAL A 128 -28.74 -15.66 -10.04
C VAL A 128 -29.52 -15.52 -11.35
N ARG A 129 -29.18 -14.54 -12.20
CA ARG A 129 -29.83 -14.37 -13.51
C ARG A 129 -29.56 -15.54 -14.46
N PHE A 130 -28.32 -16.01 -14.53
CA PHE A 130 -27.98 -17.17 -15.35
C PHE A 130 -28.65 -18.44 -14.84
N HIS A 131 -28.67 -18.67 -13.52
CA HIS A 131 -29.32 -19.84 -12.95
C HIS A 131 -30.84 -19.85 -13.20
N ARG A 132 -31.51 -18.69 -13.08
CA ARG A 132 -32.93 -18.56 -13.41
C ARG A 132 -33.23 -18.81 -14.89
N ARG A 133 -32.38 -18.31 -15.81
CA ARG A 133 -32.53 -18.56 -17.26
C ARG A 133 -32.28 -20.03 -17.63
N ALA A 134 -31.31 -20.67 -16.99
CA ALA A 134 -31.02 -22.08 -17.19
C ALA A 134 -32.09 -23.01 -16.60
N ALA A 135 -32.84 -22.56 -15.59
CA ALA A 135 -33.97 -23.28 -15.00
C ALA A 135 -35.31 -23.06 -15.75
N SER A 136 -35.37 -22.09 -16.67
CA SER A 136 -36.53 -21.81 -17.52
C SER A 136 -36.40 -22.22 -19.01
N PRO A 137 -35.84 -23.38 -19.43
CA PRO A 137 -35.88 -23.79 -20.83
C PRO A 137 -37.22 -24.43 -21.25
N LEU A 138 -38.08 -24.83 -20.30
CA LEU A 138 -39.22 -25.73 -20.56
C LEU A 138 -40.59 -25.05 -20.73
N GLU A 139 -40.67 -23.71 -20.71
CA GLU A 139 -41.95 -23.00 -20.94
C GLU A 139 -42.20 -22.63 -22.41
N SER A 140 -41.22 -22.78 -23.31
CA SER A 140 -41.39 -22.43 -24.74
C SER A 140 -41.78 -23.58 -25.66
N GLU A 141 -42.00 -24.79 -25.14
CA GLU A 141 -42.48 -25.95 -25.93
C GLU A 141 -43.96 -26.29 -25.70
N ARG A 142 -44.73 -25.41 -25.03
CA ARG A 142 -46.18 -25.59 -24.80
C ARG A 142 -47.05 -24.48 -25.39
N LEU A 143 -46.72 -24.02 -26.60
CA LEU A 143 -47.62 -23.25 -27.44
C LEU A 143 -47.61 -23.81 -28.87
#